data_AF-R1BPS8-F1
#
_entry.id   AF-R1BPS8-F1
#
_cell.length_a   1.000
_cell.length_b   1.000
_cell.length_c   1.000
_cell.angle_alpha   90.00
_cell.angle_beta   90.00
_cell.angle_gamma   90.00
#
_symmetry.space_group_name_H-M   'P 1'
#
loop_
_entity.id
_entity.type
_entity.pdbx_description
1 polymer ?
#
loop_
_entity_poly.entity_id
_entity_poly.type
_entity_poly.pdbx_seq_one_letter_code
_entity_poly.pdbx_strand_id
1 'polypeptide(L)' 'WEQCGGSDWTGPKQCPMDHTCLVRREKFSQCVPPMHDSKSPPRNPGPWEQCGGKSYEGPTACPREYTCQYRRETFSQCIP' A
#
# COMPACT_ATOMS: atom_id res chain seq x y z
N TRP A 1 -4.24 17.80 3.13
CA TRP A 1 -5.27 16.75 3.12
C TRP A 1 -6.61 17.42 2.92
N GLU A 2 -6.92 17.76 1.67
CA GLU A 2 -8.09 18.58 1.30
C GLU A 2 -9.19 17.72 0.68
N GLN A 3 -10.45 18.18 0.74
CA GLN A 3 -11.53 17.57 -0.03
C GLN A 3 -11.38 17.96 -1.51
N CYS A 4 -11.60 17.01 -2.41
CA CYS A 4 -11.45 17.18 -3.86
C CYS A 4 -12.63 16.63 -4.67
N GLY A 5 -13.68 16.14 -3.99
CA GLY A 5 -14.83 15.57 -4.66
C GLY A 5 -15.93 15.12 -3.70
N GLY A 6 -17.00 14.60 -4.27
CA GLY A 6 -18.23 14.21 -3.59
C GLY A 6 -19.47 14.72 -4.32
N SER A 7 -20.61 14.04 -4.20
CA SER A 7 -21.87 14.41 -4.88
C SER A 7 -22.34 15.84 -4.59
N ASP A 8 -22.02 16.39 -3.41
CA ASP A 8 -22.37 17.77 -3.01
C ASP A 8 -21.16 18.73 -3.01
N TRP A 9 -20.02 18.33 -3.61
CA TRP A 9 -18.79 19.14 -3.59
C TRP A 9 -18.78 20.19 -4.69
N THR A 10 -18.77 21.47 -4.29
CA THR A 10 -18.67 22.63 -5.18
C THR A 10 -17.26 23.23 -5.24
N GLY A 11 -16.33 22.70 -4.46
CA GLY A 11 -14.95 23.19 -4.38
C GLY A 11 -14.02 22.66 -5.49
N PRO A 12 -12.72 22.98 -5.40
CA PRO A 12 -11.74 22.56 -6.38
C PRO A 12 -11.65 21.03 -6.43
N LYS A 13 -11.66 20.46 -7.65
CA LYS A 13 -11.45 19.03 -7.88
C LYS A 13 -9.97 18.66 -8.07
N GLN A 14 -9.11 19.66 -8.10
CA GLN A 14 -7.70 19.51 -8.37
C GLN A 14 -6.92 19.43 -7.07
N CYS A 15 -6.14 18.38 -6.93
CA CYS A 15 -5.26 18.18 -5.78
C CYS A 15 -3.90 18.88 -6.01
N PRO A 16 -3.17 19.21 -4.92
CA PRO A 16 -1.79 19.68 -5.00
C PRO A 16 -0.89 18.69 -5.75
N MET A 17 0.23 19.16 -6.31
CA MET A 17 1.20 18.34 -7.05
C MET A 17 1.52 17.04 -6.32
N ASP A 18 1.51 15.93 -7.06
CA ASP A 18 1.64 14.56 -6.56
C ASP A 18 0.57 14.15 -5.53
N HIS A 19 -0.69 14.60 -5.66
CA HIS A 19 -1.81 14.04 -4.88
C HIS A 19 -2.94 13.59 -5.81
N THR A 20 -3.52 12.44 -5.52
CA THR A 20 -4.66 11.88 -6.25
C THR A 20 -5.94 12.12 -5.47
N CYS A 21 -7.00 12.49 -6.17
CA CYS A 21 -8.31 12.60 -5.56
C CYS A 21 -8.95 11.22 -5.42
N LEU A 22 -9.01 10.69 -4.20
CA LEU A 22 -9.66 9.40 -3.93
C LEU A 22 -11.06 9.56 -3.37
N VAL A 23 -12.02 8.87 -3.99
CA VAL A 23 -13.37 8.74 -3.46
C VAL A 23 -13.32 7.91 -2.19
N ARG A 24 -13.60 8.54 -1.05
CA ARG A 24 -13.67 7.87 0.25
C ARG A 24 -15.10 7.46 0.57
N ARG A 25 -16.06 8.31 0.23
CA ARG A 25 -17.51 8.10 0.37
C ARG A 25 -18.22 8.75 -0.81
N GLU A 26 -19.49 8.41 -1.01
CA GLU A 26 -20.34 8.98 -2.05
C GLU A 26 -20.29 10.53 -2.08
N LYS A 27 -20.38 11.16 -0.92
CA LYS A 27 -20.36 12.62 -0.78
C LYS A 27 -18.98 13.21 -0.45
N PHE A 28 -17.91 12.42 -0.43
CA PHE A 28 -16.61 12.87 0.03
C PHE A 28 -15.44 12.17 -0.66
N SER A 29 -14.64 12.93 -1.39
CA SER A 29 -13.35 12.52 -1.95
C SER A 29 -12.25 13.36 -1.35
N GLN A 30 -11.12 12.75 -1.00
CA GLN A 30 -9.99 13.42 -0.35
C GLN A 30 -8.74 13.33 -1.20
N CYS A 31 -7.98 14.43 -1.26
CA CYS A 31 -6.64 14.45 -1.83
C CYS A 31 -5.70 13.66 -0.94
N VAL A 32 -5.23 12.53 -1.45
CA VAL A 32 -4.25 11.72 -0.78
C VAL A 32 -2.94 11.72 -1.59
N PRO A 33 -1.77 11.63 -0.94
CA PRO A 33 -0.53 11.37 -1.65
C PRO A 33 -0.63 10.02 -2.39
N PRO A 34 0.12 9.80 -3.48
CA PRO A 34 0.17 8.55 -4.23
C PRO A 34 0.57 7.34 -3.37
N MET A 35 1.11 7.60 -2.17
CA MET A 35 1.49 6.59 -1.20
C MET A 35 0.33 6.06 -0.34
N HIS A 36 -0.87 6.65 -0.43
CA HIS A 36 -2.05 6.27 0.36
C HIS A 36 -3.16 5.60 -0.46
N ASP A 37 -2.98 5.48 -1.77
CA ASP A 37 -3.62 4.42 -2.53
C ASP A 37 -2.92 3.11 -2.17
N SER A 38 -3.70 2.07 -1.87
CA SER A 38 -3.27 0.74 -1.43
C SER A 38 -2.45 -0.06 -2.47
N LYS A 39 -1.68 0.63 -3.32
CA LYS A 39 -0.57 0.10 -4.10
C LYS A 39 0.70 0.83 -3.67
N SER A 40 1.08 0.66 -2.41
CA SER A 40 2.50 0.81 -2.09
C SER A 40 3.27 -0.05 -3.10
N PRO A 41 4.33 0.46 -3.76
CA PRO A 41 5.23 -0.44 -4.47
C PRO A 41 5.58 -1.57 -3.49
N PRO A 42 5.62 -2.84 -3.94
CA PRO A 42 5.79 -3.96 -3.03
C PRO A 42 7.02 -3.70 -2.18
N ARG A 43 6.79 -3.31 -0.92
CA ARG A 43 7.85 -2.97 0.02
C ARG A 43 8.44 -4.30 0.44
N ASN A 44 9.71 -4.51 0.10
CA ASN A 44 10.44 -5.71 0.52
C ASN A 44 10.13 -6.02 2.00
N PRO A 45 9.75 -7.26 2.32
CA PRO A 45 9.41 -7.66 3.69
C PRO A 45 10.54 -7.29 4.63
N GLY A 46 10.24 -6.69 5.76
CA GLY A 46 11.22 -6.42 6.80
C GLY A 46 11.78 -7.69 7.46
N PRO A 47 12.74 -7.54 8.38
CA PRO A 47 13.18 -8.60 9.28
C PRO A 47 11.97 -9.30 9.92
N TRP A 48 11.92 -10.63 9.87
CA TRP A 48 10.83 -11.43 10.44
C TRP A 48 9.45 -11.25 9.77
N GLU A 49 9.35 -10.51 8.67
CA GLU A 49 8.09 -10.38 7.93
C GLU A 49 7.87 -11.55 6.95
N GLN A 50 6.64 -11.65 6.45
CA GLN A 50 6.28 -12.65 5.45
C GLN A 50 6.91 -12.31 4.10
N CYS A 51 7.66 -13.25 3.54
CA CYS A 51 8.32 -13.15 2.24
C CYS A 51 7.80 -14.18 1.23
N GLY A 52 6.81 -14.98 1.58
CA GLY A 52 6.29 -16.00 0.68
C GLY A 52 5.16 -16.83 1.25
N GLY A 53 4.63 -17.72 0.43
CA GLY A 53 3.51 -18.60 0.75
C GLY A 53 2.56 -18.76 -0.42
N LYS A 54 1.75 -19.83 -0.42
CA LYS A 54 0.80 -20.19 -1.49
C LYS A 54 -0.21 -19.10 -1.86
N SER A 55 -0.47 -18.14 -0.97
CA SER A 55 -1.39 -17.01 -1.20
C SER A 55 -0.71 -15.65 -0.99
N TYR A 56 0.62 -15.60 -1.07
CA TYR A 56 1.37 -14.38 -0.87
C TYR A 56 1.66 -13.71 -2.23
N GLU A 57 1.02 -12.57 -2.48
CA GLU A 57 1.20 -11.75 -3.69
C GLU A 57 2.19 -10.60 -3.47
N GLY A 58 2.83 -10.56 -2.30
CA GLY A 58 3.79 -9.53 -1.92
C GLY A 58 5.23 -9.82 -2.40
N PRO A 59 6.17 -8.95 -2.04
CA PRO A 59 7.58 -9.09 -2.39
C PRO A 59 8.26 -10.27 -1.68
N THR A 60 8.99 -11.09 -2.44
CA THR A 60 9.70 -12.26 -1.90
C THR A 60 11.14 -11.99 -1.47
N ALA A 61 11.64 -10.76 -1.71
CA ALA A 61 13.01 -10.37 -1.46
C ALA A 61 13.18 -9.80 -0.03
N CYS A 62 13.86 -10.55 0.84
CA CYS A 62 14.21 -10.10 2.19
C CYS A 62 15.34 -9.04 2.19
N PRO A 63 15.47 -8.25 3.27
CA PRO A 63 16.56 -7.31 3.46
C PRO A 63 17.91 -8.03 3.51
N ARG A 64 18.97 -7.24 3.34
CA ARG A 64 20.34 -7.73 3.50
C ARG A 64 20.51 -8.39 4.87
N GLU A 65 21.23 -9.51 4.90
CA GLU A 65 21.38 -10.40 6.07
C GLU A 65 20.12 -11.19 6.47
N TYR A 66 19.07 -11.24 5.64
CA TYR A 66 17.90 -12.08 5.87
C TYR A 66 17.58 -12.93 4.65
N THR A 67 17.24 -14.20 4.88
CA THR A 67 16.83 -15.15 3.84
C THR A 67 15.36 -15.54 4.03
N CYS A 68 14.63 -15.65 2.92
CA CYS A 68 13.25 -16.12 2.96
C CYS A 68 13.23 -17.62 3.26
N GLN A 69 12.86 -18.01 4.48
CA GLN A 69 12.77 -19.42 4.87
C GLN A 69 11.30 -19.88 4.89
N TYR A 70 11.06 -21.02 4.25
CA TYR A 70 9.78 -21.71 4.29
C TYR A 70 9.43 -22.12 5.73
N ARG A 71 8.25 -21.71 6.21
CA ARG A 71 7.71 -22.09 7.53
C ARG A 71 6.51 -23.01 7.38
N ARG A 72 5.56 -22.65 6.52
CA ARG A 72 4.31 -23.36 6.26
C ARG A 72 3.88 -23.11 4.81
N GLU A 73 2.91 -23.90 4.33
CA GLU A 73 2.43 -23.82 2.94
C GLU A 73 2.01 -22.40 2.54
N THR A 74 1.32 -21.69 3.42
CA THR A 74 0.84 -20.32 3.19
C THR A 74 1.76 -19.23 3.72
N PHE A 75 2.89 -19.58 4.35
CA PHE A 75 3.72 -18.61 5.06
C PHE A 75 5.22 -18.97 5.02
N SER A 76 6.01 -18.06 4.45
CA SER A 76 7.48 -18.06 4.51
C SER A 76 7.92 -16.75 5.13
N GLN A 77 8.98 -16.78 5.93
CA GLN A 77 9.40 -15.65 6.78
C GLN A 77 10.86 -15.27 6.49
N CYS A 78 11.16 -13.96 6.48
CA CYS A 78 12.52 -13.47 6.45
C CYS A 78 13.20 -13.73 7.80
N ILE A 79 14.19 -14.60 7.81
CA ILE A 79 14.98 -14.88 9.00
C ILE A 79 16.45 -14.53 8.75
N PRO A 80 17.22 -14.19 9.79
CA PRO A 80 18.67 -14.07 9.68
C PRO A 80 19.29 -15.36 9.13
#